data_AF-A0A423WGP3-F1
#
_entry.id   AF-A0A423WGP3-F1
#
_cell.length_a   1.000
_cell.length_b   1.000
_cell.length_c   1.000
_cell.angle_alpha   90.00
_cell.angle_beta   90.00
_cell.angle_gamma   90.00
#
_symmetry.space_group_name_H-M   'P 1'
#
loop_
_entity.id
_entity.type
_entity.pdbx_description
1 polymer ?
#
loop_
_entity_poly.entity_id
_entity_poly.type
_entity_poly.pdbx_seq_one_letter_code
_entity_poly.pdbx_strand_id
1 'polypeptide(L)'
;MSTNGTSTHSVLFDPSKYPPFPSDVPSIRLETFPLAQLEKGDEALEDKLYQTCKERGFFYLDLNGSTASSMQRDSDDIARLAEKVFKLPEEEKEKYPPKDSIFGYKRVGATKTDAQGTPDTAAFFNIAKDAILDNTNRWPLPQLVLHHKALLARFMRDAHRTGLKLMSILATKIGLPPDGFDKLHRITKESGDHVRLAHGPPRTTLDMPEIQTGSHSDFGTITILFNWLGGLQVWSDPSRANFENIIDPDRTDGSNGGSEEPRWLWVQPPPPNHAIVNLGDATVKWTNGVFCSGRHRVVPAPETGSVTAIDHLPIHPELLKTVLEKPELYSATPVEKEAFHYVSTGKDVFIRQHADSSPAYLLPIIQKMISSQERRPGSTFVQTASFAKHIAKIRPLSVLILSPWSLDKVRSFYAAKKLLSNFPKHRTRAAFSQTNLSAAQYSILEGCDVLVAKPGMLIRLMNEADQRVEIRRKLEGVKAVVVEDADVFVRLRCMPELHYIIKELSLNRNGDRRSQFQSIIVSATSLDGPIKELADDLLSPGHVCIEEPRKMRTKHPRPQNKGKKLGDGSGS
;
A
#
# COMPACT_ATOMS: atom_id res chain seq x y z
N MET A 1 -33.00 20.77 41.29
CA MET A 1 -32.98 20.78 39.81
C MET A 1 -31.69 20.12 39.36
N SER A 2 -31.82 18.97 38.70
CA SER A 2 -30.72 18.15 38.22
C SER A 2 -30.25 18.65 36.85
N THR A 3 -28.94 18.78 36.67
CA THR A 3 -28.33 18.79 35.33
C THR A 3 -27.13 17.84 35.37
N ASN A 4 -27.40 16.59 34.99
CA ASN A 4 -26.42 15.54 34.76
C ASN A 4 -25.45 15.98 33.65
N GLY A 5 -24.19 16.21 34.01
CA GLY A 5 -23.08 16.24 33.08
C GLY A 5 -22.70 14.82 32.69
N THR A 6 -23.19 14.34 31.55
CA THR A 6 -22.67 13.11 30.93
C THR A 6 -21.30 13.41 30.32
N SER A 7 -20.25 13.19 31.09
CA SER A 7 -18.89 12.95 30.58
C SER A 7 -18.96 11.72 29.67
N THR A 8 -18.97 11.93 28.35
CA THR A 8 -18.81 10.86 27.38
C THR A 8 -17.36 10.37 27.45
N HIS A 9 -17.08 9.43 28.34
CA HIS A 9 -15.86 8.63 28.27
C HIS A 9 -15.89 7.86 26.95
N SER A 10 -15.24 8.38 25.90
CA SER A 10 -15.11 7.68 24.62
C SER A 10 -14.36 6.38 24.90
N VAL A 11 -15.03 5.23 24.74
CA VAL A 11 -14.37 3.94 24.70
C VAL A 11 -13.46 3.95 23.47
N LEU A 12 -12.15 3.81 23.68
CA LEU A 12 -11.10 4.02 22.67
C LEU A 12 -10.83 2.75 21.85
N PHE A 13 -10.70 1.60 22.52
CA PHE A 13 -10.61 0.29 21.89
C PHE A 13 -11.94 -0.44 21.99
N ASP A 14 -12.61 -0.60 20.84
CA ASP A 14 -13.85 -1.36 20.70
C ASP A 14 -13.87 -2.09 19.35
N PRO A 15 -13.38 -3.35 19.31
CA PRO A 15 -13.34 -4.14 18.08
C PRO A 15 -14.70 -4.33 17.41
N SER A 16 -15.80 -4.25 18.17
CA SER A 16 -17.15 -4.38 17.62
C SER A 16 -17.54 -3.23 16.69
N LYS A 17 -16.83 -2.10 16.77
CA LYS A 17 -17.02 -0.92 15.91
C LYS A 17 -16.09 -0.90 14.71
N TYR A 18 -15.16 -1.85 14.60
CA TYR A 18 -14.26 -1.87 13.46
C TYR A 18 -15.02 -2.23 12.18
N PRO A 19 -14.65 -1.61 11.04
CA PRO A 19 -15.24 -1.97 9.77
C PRO A 19 -15.00 -3.46 9.47
N PRO A 20 -15.87 -4.10 8.67
CA PRO A 20 -15.58 -5.43 8.17
C PRO A 20 -14.24 -5.45 7.44
N PHE A 21 -13.63 -6.63 7.30
CA PHE A 21 -12.47 -6.75 6.41
C PHE A 21 -12.93 -6.79 4.94
N PRO A 22 -12.29 -6.07 4.00
CA PRO A 22 -12.69 -6.06 2.59
C PRO A 22 -12.56 -7.44 1.94
N SER A 23 -13.53 -7.80 1.08
CA SER A 23 -13.55 -9.09 0.38
C SER A 23 -12.84 -9.08 -0.97
N ASP A 24 -12.46 -7.90 -1.47
CA ASP A 24 -11.92 -7.65 -2.81
C ASP A 24 -10.40 -7.45 -2.84
N VAL A 25 -9.72 -7.53 -1.68
CA VAL A 25 -8.26 -7.43 -1.59
C VAL A 25 -7.59 -8.82 -1.69
N PRO A 26 -6.42 -8.94 -2.36
CA PRO A 26 -5.67 -10.20 -2.43
C PRO A 26 -5.32 -10.72 -1.04
N SER A 27 -6.03 -11.75 -0.58
CA SER A 27 -5.93 -12.25 0.79
C SER A 27 -5.44 -13.70 0.81
N ILE A 28 -4.81 -14.09 1.91
CA ILE A 28 -4.52 -15.48 2.23
C ILE A 28 -5.52 -15.98 3.28
N ARG A 29 -5.97 -17.22 3.12
CA ARG A 29 -6.72 -17.94 4.15
C ARG A 29 -5.74 -18.80 4.94
N LEU A 30 -5.46 -18.42 6.18
CA LEU A 30 -4.65 -19.24 7.07
C LEU A 30 -5.46 -20.45 7.56
N GLU A 31 -4.77 -21.59 7.70
CA GLU A 31 -5.33 -22.79 8.33
C GLU A 31 -5.63 -22.53 9.80
N THR A 32 -6.71 -23.12 10.32
CA THR A 32 -7.15 -22.94 11.72
C THR A 32 -6.98 -24.23 12.51
N PHE A 33 -6.35 -24.13 13.67
CA PHE A 33 -6.07 -25.26 14.56
C PHE A 33 -6.78 -25.10 15.91
N PRO A 34 -7.73 -25.99 16.26
CA PRO A 34 -8.33 -26.04 17.59
C PRO A 34 -7.33 -26.44 18.68
N LEU A 35 -6.94 -25.50 19.54
CA LEU A 35 -5.98 -25.76 20.62
C LEU A 35 -6.50 -26.85 21.58
N ALA A 36 -7.80 -26.87 21.86
CA ALA A 36 -8.40 -27.88 22.73
C ALA A 36 -8.27 -29.32 22.19
N GLN A 37 -8.17 -29.50 20.87
CA GLN A 37 -7.94 -30.81 20.24
C GLN A 37 -6.45 -31.17 20.24
N LEU A 38 -5.56 -30.19 19.97
CA LEU A 38 -4.12 -30.37 20.13
C LEU A 38 -3.72 -30.70 21.58
N GLU A 39 -4.40 -30.12 22.57
CA GLU A 39 -4.23 -30.43 23.99
C GLU A 39 -4.62 -31.88 24.32
N LYS A 40 -5.57 -32.46 23.58
CA LYS A 40 -6.00 -33.86 23.71
C LYS A 40 -5.15 -34.85 22.89
N GLY A 41 -4.18 -34.36 22.11
CA GLY A 41 -3.30 -35.20 21.29
C GLY A 41 -3.96 -35.72 20.02
N ASP A 42 -4.74 -34.89 19.32
CA ASP A 42 -5.30 -35.25 18.01
C ASP A 42 -4.17 -35.37 16.96
N GLU A 43 -3.74 -36.60 16.70
CA GLU A 43 -2.59 -36.88 15.82
C GLU A 43 -2.74 -36.33 14.40
N ALA A 44 -3.95 -36.38 13.84
CA ALA A 44 -4.23 -35.90 12.48
C ALA A 44 -4.10 -34.38 12.41
N LEU A 45 -4.59 -33.68 13.44
CA LEU A 45 -4.43 -32.24 13.56
C LEU A 45 -2.97 -31.84 13.78
N GLU A 46 -2.23 -32.61 14.59
CA GLU A 46 -0.80 -32.41 14.81
C GLU A 46 0.03 -32.62 13.52
N ASP A 47 -0.30 -33.61 12.69
CA ASP A 47 0.33 -33.82 11.38
C ASP A 47 0.08 -32.66 10.44
N LYS A 48 -1.15 -32.13 10.42
CA LYS A 48 -1.49 -30.96 9.61
C LYS A 48 -0.77 -29.70 10.11
N LEU A 49 -0.63 -29.54 11.43
CA LEU A 49 0.14 -28.46 12.03
C LEU A 49 1.61 -28.55 11.62
N TYR A 50 2.18 -29.75 11.68
CA TYR A 50 3.55 -30.02 11.24
C TYR A 50 3.77 -29.61 9.77
N GLN A 51 2.89 -29.99 8.83
CA GLN A 51 3.01 -29.55 7.44
C GLN A 51 2.88 -28.03 7.28
N THR A 52 1.91 -27.41 7.98
CA THR A 52 1.71 -25.96 7.94
C THR A 52 2.96 -25.19 8.41
N CYS A 53 3.63 -25.71 9.44
CA CYS A 53 4.89 -25.17 9.95
C CYS A 53 6.10 -25.38 9.03
N LYS A 54 6.10 -26.44 8.20
CA LYS A 54 7.12 -26.65 7.16
C LYS A 54 6.94 -25.72 5.96
N GLU A 55 5.70 -25.38 5.63
CA GLU A 55 5.41 -24.55 4.47
C GLU A 55 5.57 -23.07 4.78
N ARG A 56 4.72 -22.51 5.64
CA ARG A 56 4.64 -21.06 5.87
C ARG A 56 4.96 -20.66 7.30
N GLY A 57 4.67 -21.54 8.26
CA GLY A 57 4.81 -21.21 9.68
C GLY A 57 3.87 -20.10 10.14
N PHE A 58 2.71 -19.93 9.49
CA PHE A 58 1.64 -18.99 9.87
C PHE A 58 0.30 -19.74 9.90
N PHE A 59 -0.47 -19.57 10.97
CA PHE A 59 -1.78 -20.19 11.11
C PHE A 59 -2.66 -19.45 12.13
N TYR A 60 -3.97 -19.71 12.12
CA TYR A 60 -4.86 -19.32 13.21
C TYR A 60 -4.93 -20.42 14.26
N LEU A 61 -4.97 -20.03 15.53
CA LEU A 61 -5.16 -20.92 16.66
C LEU A 61 -6.50 -20.60 17.33
N ASP A 62 -7.43 -21.56 17.28
CA ASP A 62 -8.73 -21.46 17.95
C ASP A 62 -8.56 -21.80 19.44
N LEU A 63 -8.88 -20.83 20.30
CA LEU A 63 -8.71 -20.91 21.75
C LEU A 63 -9.96 -21.44 22.48
N ASN A 64 -11.06 -21.66 21.77
CA ASN A 64 -12.32 -22.08 22.38
C ASN A 64 -12.17 -23.44 23.07
N GLY A 65 -12.64 -23.53 24.32
CA GLY A 65 -12.59 -24.75 25.13
C GLY A 65 -11.18 -25.21 25.53
N SER A 66 -10.14 -24.41 25.29
CA SER A 66 -8.74 -24.72 25.61
C SER A 66 -8.30 -24.14 26.96
N THR A 67 -7.11 -24.53 27.41
CA THR A 67 -6.47 -23.92 28.59
C THR A 67 -6.12 -22.44 28.41
N ALA A 68 -6.13 -21.93 27.17
CA ALA A 68 -5.84 -20.55 26.81
C ALA A 68 -7.11 -19.72 26.51
N SER A 69 -8.30 -20.21 26.85
CA SER A 69 -9.58 -19.54 26.53
C SER A 69 -9.75 -18.14 27.13
N SER A 70 -8.98 -17.78 28.18
CA SER A 70 -8.93 -16.42 28.73
C SER A 70 -8.10 -15.43 27.91
N MET A 71 -7.22 -15.91 27.02
CA MET A 71 -6.18 -15.09 26.40
C MET A 71 -6.73 -13.97 25.49
N GLN A 72 -7.87 -14.19 24.82
CA GLN A 72 -8.55 -13.14 24.03
C GLN A 72 -9.04 -12.00 24.93
N ARG A 73 -9.65 -12.32 26.07
CA ARG A 73 -10.11 -11.29 27.01
C ARG A 73 -8.93 -10.49 27.56
N ASP A 74 -7.86 -11.19 27.90
CA ASP A 74 -6.64 -10.57 28.40
C ASP A 74 -5.97 -9.70 27.33
N SER A 75 -5.95 -10.13 26.07
CA SER A 75 -5.42 -9.33 24.96
C SER A 75 -6.26 -8.07 24.71
N ASP A 76 -7.58 -8.15 24.81
CA ASP A 76 -8.45 -6.97 24.72
C ASP A 76 -8.21 -5.97 25.87
N ASP A 77 -7.99 -6.47 27.11
CA ASP A 77 -7.63 -5.62 28.25
C ASP A 77 -6.23 -5.00 28.09
N ILE A 78 -5.28 -5.75 27.52
CA ILE A 78 -3.94 -5.26 27.19
C ILE A 78 -4.00 -4.23 26.05
N ALA A 79 -4.91 -4.38 25.07
CA ALA A 79 -5.13 -3.38 24.03
C ALA A 79 -5.66 -2.05 24.61
N ARG A 80 -6.62 -2.13 25.55
CA ARG A 80 -7.09 -0.96 26.32
C ARG A 80 -5.96 -0.32 27.13
N LEU A 81 -5.04 -1.11 27.69
CA LEU A 81 -3.83 -0.60 28.33
C LEU A 81 -2.91 0.08 27.32
N ALA A 82 -2.69 -0.52 26.15
CA ALA A 82 -1.84 0.01 25.10
C ALA A 82 -2.28 1.41 24.66
N GLU A 83 -3.58 1.62 24.46
CA GLU A 83 -4.09 2.96 24.14
C GLU A 83 -3.79 3.99 25.21
N LYS A 84 -3.95 3.63 26.49
CA LYS A 84 -3.60 4.52 27.60
C LYS A 84 -2.10 4.81 27.62
N VAL A 85 -1.26 3.81 27.34
CA VAL A 85 0.20 3.97 27.25
C VAL A 85 0.57 4.90 26.10
N PHE A 86 0.02 4.72 24.90
CA PHE A 86 0.36 5.55 23.74
C PHE A 86 -0.18 6.99 23.84
N LYS A 87 -1.22 7.21 24.67
CA LYS A 87 -1.75 8.54 25.03
C LYS A 87 -0.95 9.30 26.08
N LEU A 88 0.01 8.65 26.75
CA LEU A 88 0.93 9.37 27.62
C LEU A 88 1.71 10.43 26.81
N PRO A 89 2.09 11.56 27.41
CA PRO A 89 2.96 12.53 26.77
C PRO A 89 4.22 11.85 26.20
N GLU A 90 4.71 12.35 25.05
CA GLU A 90 5.87 11.74 24.39
C GLU A 90 7.08 11.68 25.34
N GLU A 91 7.32 12.76 26.10
CA GLU A 91 8.37 12.87 27.12
C GLU A 91 8.28 11.78 28.20
N GLU A 92 7.06 11.35 28.56
CA GLU A 92 6.88 10.26 29.54
C GLU A 92 7.24 8.91 28.94
N LYS A 93 6.91 8.67 27.67
CA LYS A 93 7.24 7.41 26.98
C LYS A 93 8.74 7.32 26.68
N GLU A 94 9.38 8.44 26.33
CA GLU A 94 10.81 8.53 26.03
C GLU A 94 11.73 8.27 27.23
N LYS A 95 11.19 8.24 28.47
CA LYS A 95 11.93 7.79 29.66
C LYS A 95 12.30 6.30 29.63
N TYR A 96 11.66 5.52 28.75
CA TYR A 96 11.82 4.07 28.67
C TYR A 96 12.37 3.61 27.32
N PRO A 97 13.52 4.09 26.82
CA PRO A 97 13.99 3.73 25.49
C PRO A 97 14.60 2.32 25.43
N PRO A 98 14.65 1.68 24.25
CA PRO A 98 15.34 0.40 24.02
C PRO A 98 16.86 0.57 24.06
N LYS A 99 17.41 0.70 25.28
CA LYS A 99 18.85 0.77 25.54
C LYS A 99 19.43 -0.64 25.46
N ASP A 100 20.26 -0.88 24.44
CA ASP A 100 20.99 -2.14 24.17
C ASP A 100 20.15 -3.43 24.24
N SER A 101 18.82 -3.29 24.08
CA SER A 101 17.84 -4.35 24.15
C SER A 101 16.65 -4.01 23.26
N ILE A 102 15.72 -4.94 23.12
CA ILE A 102 14.46 -4.70 22.41
C ILE A 102 13.37 -4.10 23.32
N PHE A 103 13.62 -3.97 24.63
CA PHE A 103 12.58 -3.64 25.60
C PHE A 103 12.39 -2.13 25.76
N GLY A 104 11.16 -1.67 25.98
CA GLY A 104 10.82 -0.27 26.12
C GLY A 104 10.13 0.34 24.90
N TYR A 105 10.04 1.66 24.88
CA TYR A 105 9.34 2.48 23.91
C TYR A 105 10.21 2.83 22.70
N LYS A 106 9.71 2.44 21.53
CA LYS A 106 10.21 2.85 20.23
C LYS A 106 9.22 3.83 19.61
N ARG A 107 9.68 5.07 19.34
CA ARG A 107 8.89 6.12 18.71
C ARG A 107 8.70 5.87 17.20
N VAL A 108 7.66 6.46 16.62
CA VAL A 108 7.42 6.47 15.16
C VAL A 108 8.65 6.96 14.40
N GLY A 109 8.98 6.33 13.27
CA GLY A 109 10.07 6.70 12.39
C GLY A 109 11.49 6.39 12.88
N ALA A 110 11.61 5.66 14.00
CA ALA A 110 12.92 5.26 14.52
C ALA A 110 13.55 4.09 13.73
N THR A 111 12.79 3.34 12.94
CA THR A 111 13.28 2.22 12.12
C THR A 111 13.08 2.54 10.63
N LYS A 112 14.01 2.06 9.79
CA LYS A 112 13.92 2.16 8.34
C LYS A 112 13.25 0.91 7.78
N THR A 113 12.28 1.07 6.88
CA THR A 113 11.43 -0.02 6.38
C THR A 113 11.86 -0.58 5.03
N ASP A 114 12.74 0.12 4.30
CA ASP A 114 13.19 -0.25 2.96
C ASP A 114 14.62 0.27 2.68
N ALA A 115 15.16 -0.12 1.51
CA ALA A 115 16.50 0.26 1.05
C ALA A 115 16.64 1.78 0.80
N GLN A 116 15.53 2.48 0.56
CA GLN A 116 15.47 3.93 0.38
C GLN A 116 15.51 4.68 1.72
N GLY A 117 15.40 3.96 2.83
CA GLY A 117 15.48 4.51 4.18
C GLY A 117 14.19 5.14 4.66
N THR A 118 13.04 4.72 4.11
CA THR A 118 11.72 5.19 4.53
C THR A 118 11.50 4.91 6.02
N PRO A 119 11.15 5.91 6.85
CA PRO A 119 10.84 5.68 8.25
C PRO A 119 9.53 4.90 8.42
N ASP A 120 9.47 4.01 9.40
CA ASP A 120 8.23 3.30 9.74
C ASP A 120 7.20 4.22 10.40
N THR A 121 5.93 3.82 10.38
CA THR A 121 4.84 4.60 10.99
C THR A 121 4.33 4.05 12.32
N ALA A 122 4.85 2.92 12.81
CA ALA A 122 4.39 2.31 14.06
C ALA A 122 5.20 2.78 15.28
N ALA A 123 4.49 3.01 16.39
CA ALA A 123 5.11 3.06 17.71
C ALA A 123 5.02 1.68 18.36
N PHE A 124 6.08 1.27 19.06
CA PHE A 124 6.08 0.04 19.85
C PHE A 124 6.39 0.34 21.32
N PHE A 125 5.81 -0.45 22.21
CA PHE A 125 6.24 -0.53 23.59
C PHE A 125 6.41 -2.01 23.96
N ASN A 126 7.65 -2.46 24.11
CA ASN A 126 7.98 -3.85 24.40
C ASN A 126 8.14 -4.04 25.92
N ILE A 127 7.22 -4.78 26.54
CA ILE A 127 7.24 -5.07 27.97
C ILE A 127 7.93 -6.42 28.18
N ALA A 128 9.14 -6.39 28.74
CA ALA A 128 9.91 -7.58 29.05
C ALA A 128 9.17 -8.49 30.05
N LYS A 129 9.19 -9.81 29.81
CA LYS A 129 8.69 -10.82 30.76
C LYS A 129 9.28 -10.61 32.16
N ASP A 130 10.59 -10.41 32.24
CA ASP A 130 11.33 -10.36 33.50
C ASP A 130 10.94 -9.14 34.35
N ALA A 131 10.51 -8.04 33.71
CA ALA A 131 10.00 -6.85 34.39
C ALA A 131 8.71 -7.15 35.17
N ILE A 132 7.93 -8.11 34.67
CA ILE A 132 6.62 -8.48 35.19
C ILE A 132 6.72 -9.70 36.12
N LEU A 133 7.54 -10.70 35.78
CA LEU A 133 7.60 -11.96 36.52
C LEU A 133 8.70 -12.04 37.59
N ASP A 134 9.85 -11.38 37.39
CA ASP A 134 11.03 -11.63 38.23
C ASP A 134 11.21 -10.59 39.37
N ASN A 135 10.38 -9.55 39.43
CA ASN A 135 10.41 -8.48 40.45
C ASN A 135 11.77 -7.74 40.59
N THR A 136 12.73 -7.94 39.69
CA THR A 136 14.12 -7.44 39.82
C THR A 136 14.30 -5.96 39.47
N ASN A 137 13.24 -5.24 39.10
CA ASN A 137 13.25 -3.84 38.61
C ASN A 137 14.30 -3.55 37.52
N ARG A 138 14.79 -4.60 36.81
CA ARG A 138 15.85 -4.50 35.81
C ARG A 138 15.44 -3.69 34.58
N TRP A 139 14.15 -3.70 34.26
CA TRP A 139 13.55 -2.96 33.16
C TRP A 139 12.45 -2.06 33.72
N PRO A 140 12.73 -0.76 33.96
CA PRO A 140 11.75 0.14 34.51
C PRO A 140 10.57 0.29 33.55
N LEU A 141 9.36 0.45 34.10
CA LEU A 141 8.12 0.58 33.35
C LEU A 141 7.30 1.77 33.85
N PRO A 142 6.43 2.37 33.01
CA PRO A 142 5.47 3.37 33.46
C PRO A 142 4.61 2.81 34.59
N GLN A 143 4.26 3.65 35.56
CA GLN A 143 3.40 3.27 36.68
C GLN A 143 2.04 2.72 36.19
N LEU A 144 1.54 3.27 35.07
CA LEU A 144 0.36 2.77 34.37
C LEU A 144 0.47 1.28 33.99
N VAL A 145 1.62 0.84 33.49
CA VAL A 145 1.88 -0.56 33.13
C VAL A 145 1.99 -1.41 34.40
N LEU A 146 2.69 -0.91 35.43
CA LEU A 146 2.84 -1.62 36.70
C LEU A 146 1.51 -1.85 37.43
N HIS A 147 0.54 -0.95 37.32
CA HIS A 147 -0.82 -1.16 37.85
C HIS A 147 -1.57 -2.34 37.18
N HIS A 148 -1.13 -2.77 36.00
CA HIS A 148 -1.72 -3.90 35.25
C HIS A 148 -0.81 -5.15 35.27
N LYS A 149 0.16 -5.19 36.19
CA LYS A 149 1.14 -6.28 36.29
C LYS A 149 0.51 -7.66 36.41
N ALA A 150 -0.57 -7.81 37.17
CA ALA A 150 -1.25 -9.09 37.34
C ALA A 150 -1.86 -9.62 36.03
N LEU A 151 -2.46 -8.74 35.23
CA LEU A 151 -2.99 -9.04 33.90
C LEU A 151 -1.86 -9.49 32.96
N LEU A 152 -0.78 -8.70 32.87
CA LEU A 152 0.38 -9.03 32.03
C LEU A 152 1.02 -10.35 32.46
N ALA A 153 1.15 -10.60 33.77
CA ALA A 153 1.73 -11.84 34.28
C ALA A 153 0.88 -13.07 33.95
N ARG A 154 -0.46 -12.94 33.98
CA ARG A 154 -1.36 -14.02 33.56
C ARG A 154 -1.23 -14.28 32.05
N PHE A 155 -1.37 -13.23 31.23
CA PHE A 155 -1.25 -13.32 29.78
C PHE A 155 0.09 -13.93 29.34
N MET A 156 1.21 -13.46 29.90
CA MET A 156 2.55 -13.99 29.59
C MET A 156 2.66 -15.47 29.94
N ARG A 157 2.13 -15.93 31.08
CA ARG A 157 2.17 -17.35 31.46
C ARG A 157 1.32 -18.21 30.54
N ASP A 158 0.13 -17.75 30.18
CA ASP A 158 -0.76 -18.49 29.28
C ASP A 158 -0.20 -18.55 27.86
N ALA A 159 0.36 -17.44 27.35
CA ALA A 159 1.03 -17.38 26.05
C ALA A 159 2.26 -18.30 26.02
N HIS A 160 3.07 -18.27 27.07
CA HIS A 160 4.24 -19.13 27.21
C HIS A 160 3.87 -20.62 27.25
N ARG A 161 2.85 -21.00 28.04
CA ARG A 161 2.35 -22.39 28.09
C ARG A 161 1.83 -22.84 26.72
N THR A 162 1.06 -21.98 26.04
CA THR A 162 0.51 -22.26 24.71
C THR A 162 1.62 -22.45 23.68
N GLY A 163 2.61 -21.55 23.67
CA GLY A 163 3.78 -21.66 22.81
C GLY A 163 4.56 -22.96 23.04
N LEU A 164 4.83 -23.31 24.31
CA LEU A 164 5.50 -24.58 24.65
C LEU A 164 4.70 -25.80 24.21
N LYS A 165 3.38 -25.80 24.35
CA LYS A 165 2.55 -26.92 23.87
C LYS A 165 2.68 -27.11 22.36
N LEU A 166 2.64 -26.03 21.58
CA LEU A 166 2.83 -26.09 20.13
C LEU A 166 4.25 -26.57 19.77
N MET A 167 5.27 -26.04 20.44
CA MET A 167 6.66 -26.45 20.22
C MET A 167 6.91 -27.92 20.61
N SER A 168 6.23 -28.44 21.63
CA SER A 168 6.31 -29.84 22.05
C SER A 168 5.75 -30.81 20.99
N ILE A 169 4.63 -30.44 20.36
CA ILE A 169 4.06 -31.19 19.23
C ILE A 169 5.07 -31.20 18.08
N LEU A 170 5.59 -30.02 17.71
CA LEU A 170 6.55 -29.89 16.61
C LEU A 170 7.85 -30.66 16.87
N ALA A 171 8.36 -30.64 18.12
CA ALA A 171 9.51 -31.43 18.55
C ALA A 171 9.30 -32.92 18.29
N THR A 172 8.17 -33.44 18.73
CA THR A 172 7.82 -34.86 18.56
C THR A 172 7.77 -35.25 17.09
N LYS A 173 7.18 -34.41 16.23
CA LYS A 173 7.07 -34.65 14.77
C LYS A 173 8.42 -34.61 14.03
N ILE A 174 9.46 -34.02 14.61
CA ILE A 174 10.84 -34.07 14.08
C ILE A 174 11.73 -35.09 14.81
N GLY A 175 11.14 -35.96 15.65
CA GLY A 175 11.86 -37.01 16.36
C GLY A 175 12.64 -36.54 17.59
N LEU A 176 12.37 -35.33 18.08
CA LEU A 176 12.88 -34.87 19.38
C LEU A 176 11.95 -35.31 20.52
N PRO A 177 12.47 -35.41 21.75
CA PRO A 177 11.63 -35.54 22.94
C PRO A 177 10.60 -34.40 23.03
N PRO A 178 9.40 -34.64 23.60
CA PRO A 178 8.38 -33.61 23.74
C PRO A 178 8.84 -32.36 24.51
N ASP A 179 9.81 -32.50 25.42
CA ASP A 179 10.42 -31.42 26.20
C ASP A 179 11.70 -30.84 25.56
N GLY A 180 11.96 -31.18 24.29
CA GLY A 180 13.20 -30.83 23.58
C GLY A 180 13.48 -29.32 23.51
N PHE A 181 12.43 -28.48 23.56
CA PHE A 181 12.54 -27.02 23.58
C PHE A 181 12.41 -26.41 24.99
N ASP A 182 11.93 -27.14 25.99
CA ASP A 182 11.58 -26.59 27.32
C ASP A 182 12.79 -25.96 28.02
N LYS A 183 13.96 -26.61 27.92
CA LYS A 183 15.21 -26.12 28.52
C LYS A 183 15.66 -24.77 27.94
N LEU A 184 15.26 -24.46 26.71
CA LEU A 184 15.55 -23.20 26.01
C LEU A 184 14.54 -22.10 26.34
N HIS A 185 13.37 -22.44 26.88
CA HIS A 185 12.28 -21.50 27.18
C HIS A 185 11.91 -21.52 28.67
N ARG A 186 12.89 -21.43 29.55
CA ARG A 186 12.62 -21.41 30.99
C ARG A 186 12.02 -20.07 31.41
N ILE A 187 10.72 -20.05 31.73
CA ILE A 187 10.00 -18.82 32.11
C ILE A 187 10.61 -18.08 33.33
N THR A 188 11.37 -18.77 34.18
CA THR A 188 12.04 -18.21 35.37
C THR A 188 13.46 -17.71 35.10
N LYS A 189 13.91 -17.77 33.86
CA LYS A 189 15.23 -17.29 33.43
C LYS A 189 15.08 -16.06 32.54
N GLU A 190 16.16 -15.30 32.49
CA GLU A 190 16.30 -14.16 31.60
C GLU A 190 16.20 -14.60 30.14
N SER A 191 15.44 -13.85 29.35
CA SER A 191 15.18 -14.15 27.94
C SER A 191 14.67 -12.92 27.18
N GLY A 192 14.59 -13.01 25.85
CA GLY A 192 13.97 -12.00 24.99
C GLY A 192 12.44 -12.01 24.99
N ASP A 193 11.78 -12.81 25.86
CA ASP A 193 10.33 -12.95 25.91
C ASP A 193 9.65 -11.63 26.33
N HIS A 194 8.63 -11.20 25.59
CA HIS A 194 8.00 -9.90 25.79
C HIS A 194 6.57 -9.82 25.23
N VAL A 195 5.81 -8.88 25.77
CA VAL A 195 4.56 -8.41 25.16
C VAL A 195 4.86 -7.13 24.40
N ARG A 196 4.65 -7.13 23.07
CA ARG A 196 4.74 -5.92 22.24
C ARG A 196 3.37 -5.26 22.15
N LEU A 197 3.29 -4.03 22.65
CA LEU A 197 2.17 -3.14 22.34
C LEU A 197 2.51 -2.43 21.02
N ALA A 198 1.66 -2.56 20.01
CA ALA A 198 1.85 -1.94 18.70
C ALA A 198 0.73 -0.95 18.42
N HIS A 199 1.11 0.23 17.93
CA HIS A 199 0.16 1.26 17.52
C HIS A 199 0.66 1.95 16.26
N GLY A 200 -0.01 1.66 15.15
CA GLY A 200 0.10 2.44 13.92
C GLY A 200 -1.02 3.48 13.89
N PRO A 201 -0.72 4.78 13.76
CA PRO A 201 -1.75 5.79 13.61
C PRO A 201 -2.55 5.56 12.31
N PRO A 202 -3.83 5.98 12.26
CA PRO A 202 -4.58 5.98 11.02
C PRO A 202 -3.85 6.86 10.00
N ARG A 203 -3.98 6.51 8.73
CA ARG A 203 -3.41 7.34 7.67
C ARG A 203 -4.21 8.62 7.54
N THR A 204 -3.72 9.70 8.11
CA THR A 204 -4.38 11.01 8.03
C THR A 204 -4.00 11.79 6.78
N THR A 205 -2.93 11.38 6.08
CA THR A 205 -2.35 12.10 4.94
C THR A 205 -1.70 11.14 3.93
N LEU A 206 -1.59 11.52 2.65
CA LEU A 206 -0.96 10.67 1.62
C LEU A 206 0.57 10.52 1.77
N ASP A 207 1.25 11.40 2.51
CA ASP A 207 2.69 11.36 2.79
C ASP A 207 3.09 10.48 3.96
N MET A 208 2.14 10.01 4.78
CA MET A 208 2.44 9.04 5.82
C MET A 208 2.89 7.74 5.13
N PRO A 209 4.12 7.23 5.40
CA PRO A 209 4.59 6.00 4.79
C PRO A 209 3.59 4.87 4.96
N GLU A 210 3.35 4.14 3.88
CA GLU A 210 2.38 3.04 3.86
C GLU A 210 2.80 1.91 4.80
N ILE A 211 4.08 1.84 5.16
CA ILE A 211 4.63 0.73 5.93
C ILE A 211 4.70 1.10 7.42
N GLN A 212 3.80 0.51 8.21
CA GLN A 212 3.84 0.56 9.68
C GLN A 212 4.98 -0.28 10.22
N THR A 213 5.24 -1.43 9.61
CA THR A 213 6.38 -2.28 9.96
C THR A 213 6.92 -2.91 8.68
N GLY A 214 8.23 -2.72 8.46
CA GLY A 214 8.95 -3.23 7.30
C GLY A 214 8.79 -4.72 7.07
N SER A 215 9.13 -5.16 5.87
CA SER A 215 9.28 -6.57 5.52
C SER A 215 10.31 -7.24 6.44
N HIS A 216 9.90 -8.24 7.21
CA HIS A 216 10.78 -8.97 8.12
C HIS A 216 10.28 -10.38 8.44
N SER A 217 11.15 -11.14 9.11
CA SER A 217 10.83 -12.34 9.88
C SER A 217 11.03 -12.06 11.37
N ASP A 218 10.28 -12.74 12.23
CA ASP A 218 10.46 -12.62 13.67
C ASP A 218 11.73 -13.34 14.12
N PHE A 219 12.56 -12.70 14.95
CA PHE A 219 13.82 -13.28 15.42
C PHE A 219 13.65 -14.39 16.47
N GLY A 220 12.48 -14.48 17.12
CA GLY A 220 12.21 -15.39 18.23
C GLY A 220 11.91 -16.83 17.80
N THR A 221 11.33 -17.61 18.71
CA THR A 221 10.89 -19.00 18.45
C THR A 221 9.50 -19.03 17.83
N ILE A 222 8.55 -18.37 18.49
CA ILE A 222 7.13 -18.39 18.18
C ILE A 222 6.50 -17.08 18.65
N THR A 223 5.57 -16.55 17.87
CA THR A 223 4.80 -15.35 18.14
C THR A 223 3.33 -15.71 18.21
N ILE A 224 2.62 -15.18 19.21
CA ILE A 224 1.15 -15.25 19.32
C ILE A 224 0.64 -13.81 19.24
N LEU A 225 -0.09 -13.50 18.18
CA LEU A 225 -0.54 -12.16 17.80
C LEU A 225 -2.07 -12.08 17.84
N PHE A 226 -2.58 -11.03 18.47
CA PHE A 226 -3.96 -10.61 18.37
C PHE A 226 -4.05 -9.38 17.47
N ASN A 227 -4.84 -9.48 16.40
CA ASN A 227 -5.05 -8.41 15.45
C ASN A 227 -6.55 -8.25 15.20
N TRP A 228 -7.07 -7.06 15.47
CA TRP A 228 -8.51 -6.80 15.44
C TRP A 228 -8.97 -6.05 14.18
N LEU A 229 -8.09 -5.20 13.61
CA LEU A 229 -8.45 -4.30 12.49
C LEU A 229 -7.96 -4.83 11.14
N GLY A 230 -6.81 -5.53 11.11
CA GLY A 230 -6.15 -5.96 9.87
C GLY A 230 -4.76 -5.34 9.75
N GLY A 231 -4.29 -5.08 8.53
CA GLY A 231 -2.99 -4.45 8.31
C GLY A 231 -1.82 -5.42 8.08
N LEU A 232 -1.94 -6.66 8.58
CA LEU A 232 -0.92 -7.69 8.41
C LEU A 232 -0.93 -8.23 6.97
N GLN A 233 0.25 -8.30 6.35
CA GLN A 233 0.46 -8.96 5.08
C GLN A 233 1.58 -10.00 5.19
N VAL A 234 1.43 -11.12 4.50
CA VAL A 234 2.44 -12.17 4.35
C VAL A 234 2.86 -12.29 2.90
N TRP A 235 4.11 -12.66 2.65
CA TRP A 235 4.60 -12.90 1.30
C TRP A 235 3.99 -14.17 0.72
N SER A 236 3.52 -14.13 -0.54
CA SER A 236 2.81 -15.28 -1.15
C SER A 236 3.70 -16.51 -1.30
N ASP A 237 4.96 -16.29 -1.68
CA ASP A 237 5.96 -17.35 -1.79
C ASP A 237 6.42 -17.75 -0.38
N PRO A 238 6.20 -19.01 0.04
CA PRO A 238 6.77 -19.49 1.29
C PRO A 238 8.30 -19.38 1.22
N SER A 239 8.93 -18.92 2.30
CA SER A 239 10.35 -18.55 2.38
C SER A 239 11.36 -19.60 1.89
N ARG A 240 10.93 -20.83 1.53
CA ARG A 240 11.78 -21.96 1.12
C ARG A 240 11.18 -22.94 0.09
N ALA A 241 10.10 -22.63 -0.64
CA ALA A 241 9.63 -23.58 -1.67
C ALA A 241 10.71 -23.91 -2.72
N ASN A 242 11.70 -23.03 -2.91
CA ASN A 242 12.86 -23.29 -3.75
C ASN A 242 14.08 -22.47 -3.30
N PHE A 243 15.06 -23.08 -2.63
CA PHE A 243 16.26 -22.37 -2.13
C PHE A 243 17.06 -21.65 -3.22
N GLU A 244 16.97 -22.15 -4.45
CA GLU A 244 17.65 -21.56 -5.61
C GLU A 244 16.93 -20.30 -6.13
N ASN A 245 15.66 -20.09 -5.77
CA ASN A 245 14.79 -19.02 -6.30
C ASN A 245 14.00 -18.27 -5.21
N ILE A 246 14.57 -18.09 -4.01
CA ILE A 246 13.93 -17.24 -2.99
C ILE A 246 13.99 -15.79 -3.50
N ILE A 247 12.85 -15.29 -3.99
CA ILE A 247 12.67 -13.90 -4.35
C ILE A 247 12.47 -13.13 -3.04
N ASP A 248 13.51 -12.40 -2.64
CA ASP A 248 13.38 -11.43 -1.56
C ASP A 248 12.45 -10.31 -2.06
N PRO A 249 11.33 -10.00 -1.38
CA PRO A 249 10.46 -8.88 -1.77
C PRO A 249 11.20 -7.53 -1.85
N ASP A 250 12.36 -7.42 -1.20
CA ASP A 250 13.21 -6.24 -1.19
C ASP A 250 14.39 -6.32 -2.19
N ARG A 251 14.51 -7.42 -2.97
CA ARG A 251 15.47 -7.52 -4.10
C ARG A 251 14.88 -6.85 -5.34
N THR A 252 15.62 -5.88 -5.88
CA THR A 252 15.20 -5.00 -6.98
C THR A 252 15.59 -5.51 -8.36
N ASP A 253 16.07 -6.75 -8.50
CA ASP A 253 16.39 -7.33 -9.81
C ASP A 253 15.11 -7.89 -10.43
N GLY A 254 14.41 -7.04 -11.20
CA GLY A 254 13.20 -7.35 -11.96
C GLY A 254 13.34 -8.43 -13.05
N SER A 255 14.15 -9.46 -12.82
CA SER A 255 14.16 -10.70 -13.57
C SER A 255 13.40 -11.74 -12.78
N ASN A 256 12.22 -12.17 -13.24
CA ASN A 256 11.85 -13.60 -13.28
C ASN A 256 10.52 -13.85 -14.01
N GLY A 257 10.60 -14.70 -15.05
CA GLY A 257 9.47 -15.15 -15.88
C GLY A 257 8.83 -16.44 -15.39
N GLY A 258 8.08 -16.37 -14.28
CA GLY A 258 7.19 -17.42 -13.78
C GLY A 258 5.71 -17.08 -14.02
N SER A 259 4.81 -18.08 -13.93
CA SER A 259 3.40 -17.93 -14.34
C SER A 259 2.47 -17.19 -13.36
N GLU A 260 2.92 -16.85 -12.15
CA GLU A 260 2.36 -15.78 -11.29
C GLU A 260 3.51 -15.20 -10.43
N GLU A 261 3.71 -13.88 -10.43
CA GLU A 261 4.76 -13.22 -9.63
C GLU A 261 4.43 -13.25 -8.12
N PRO A 262 5.41 -13.50 -7.23
CA PRO A 262 5.20 -13.38 -5.79
C PRO A 262 4.71 -11.98 -5.39
N ARG A 263 3.77 -11.93 -4.45
CA ARG A 263 3.12 -10.69 -3.99
C ARG A 263 2.77 -10.73 -2.52
N TRP A 264 2.53 -9.56 -1.94
CA TRP A 264 1.99 -9.44 -0.58
C TRP A 264 0.51 -9.83 -0.55
N LEU A 265 0.14 -10.72 0.36
CA LEU A 265 -1.24 -11.17 0.60
C LEU A 265 -1.69 -10.73 1.99
N TRP A 266 -2.90 -10.18 2.06
CA TRP A 266 -3.50 -9.76 3.31
C TRP A 266 -3.89 -10.95 4.19
N VAL A 267 -3.59 -10.86 5.50
CA VAL A 267 -4.12 -11.78 6.51
C VAL A 267 -5.39 -11.17 7.09
N GLN A 268 -6.50 -11.89 6.98
CA GLN A 268 -7.76 -11.44 7.57
C GLN A 268 -7.64 -11.42 9.10
N PRO A 269 -8.26 -10.44 9.80
CA PRO A 269 -8.46 -10.54 11.24
C PRO A 269 -9.13 -11.88 11.56
N PRO A 270 -8.60 -12.64 12.54
CA PRO A 270 -9.15 -13.93 12.86
C PRO A 270 -10.53 -13.77 13.53
N PRO A 271 -11.38 -14.81 13.55
CA PRO A 271 -12.63 -14.79 14.29
C PRO A 271 -12.41 -14.53 15.79
N PRO A 272 -13.44 -14.14 16.56
CA PRO A 272 -13.32 -14.04 18.01
C PRO A 272 -12.75 -15.30 18.65
N ASN A 273 -11.96 -15.14 19.71
CA ASN A 273 -11.26 -16.21 20.42
C ASN A 273 -10.24 -16.99 19.57
N HIS A 274 -9.66 -16.35 18.56
CA HIS A 274 -8.57 -16.91 17.79
C HIS A 274 -7.35 -15.99 17.86
N ALA A 275 -6.17 -16.60 17.88
CA ALA A 275 -4.90 -15.89 17.73
C ALA A 275 -4.27 -16.20 16.38
N ILE A 276 -3.46 -15.29 15.86
CA ILE A 276 -2.52 -15.56 14.77
C ILE A 276 -1.25 -16.10 15.41
N VAL A 277 -0.71 -17.20 14.89
CA VAL A 277 0.55 -17.76 15.35
C VAL A 277 1.53 -17.79 14.19
N ASN A 278 2.76 -17.38 14.45
CA ASN A 278 3.86 -17.58 13.53
C ASN A 278 5.14 -18.08 14.19
N LEU A 279 5.92 -18.86 13.44
CA LEU A 279 7.27 -19.27 13.84
C LEU A 279 8.28 -18.18 13.49
N GLY A 280 9.34 -18.11 14.29
CA GLY A 280 10.46 -17.20 14.07
C GLY A 280 11.77 -17.91 13.73
N ASP A 281 12.80 -17.11 13.50
CA ASP A 281 14.10 -17.53 12.96
C ASP A 281 14.87 -18.45 13.91
N ALA A 282 14.64 -18.37 15.21
CA ALA A 282 15.23 -19.30 16.17
C ALA A 282 14.77 -20.74 15.91
N THR A 283 13.48 -20.94 15.61
CA THR A 283 12.90 -22.25 15.27
C THR A 283 13.47 -22.78 13.96
N VAL A 284 13.59 -21.92 12.95
CA VAL A 284 14.24 -22.27 11.68
C VAL A 284 15.67 -22.75 11.93
N LYS A 285 16.44 -22.01 12.76
CA LYS A 285 17.83 -22.34 13.05
C LYS A 285 17.98 -23.65 13.84
N TRP A 286 17.19 -23.85 14.90
CA TRP A 286 17.29 -25.06 15.73
C TRP A 286 16.86 -26.33 14.99
N THR A 287 15.95 -26.21 14.05
CA THR A 287 15.43 -27.36 13.27
C THR A 287 16.16 -27.56 11.96
N ASN A 288 17.32 -26.89 11.77
CA ASN A 288 18.08 -26.90 10.52
C ASN A 288 17.22 -26.60 9.29
N GLY A 289 16.23 -25.72 9.46
CA GLY A 289 15.36 -25.26 8.40
C GLY A 289 14.24 -26.20 7.99
N VAL A 290 13.90 -27.21 8.81
CA VAL A 290 12.70 -28.04 8.62
C VAL A 290 11.44 -27.17 8.70
N PHE A 291 11.38 -26.25 9.66
CA PHE A 291 10.29 -25.29 9.78
C PHE A 291 10.63 -23.94 9.16
N CYS A 292 9.58 -23.22 8.75
CA CYS A 292 9.68 -21.92 8.09
C CYS A 292 9.25 -20.77 9.00
N SER A 293 9.94 -19.64 8.87
CA SER A 293 9.57 -18.34 9.42
C SER A 293 9.01 -17.51 8.28
N GLY A 294 7.72 -17.20 8.35
CA GLY A 294 7.02 -16.51 7.26
C GLY A 294 7.39 -15.03 7.20
N ARG A 295 7.79 -14.56 6.01
CA ARG A 295 8.07 -13.14 5.81
C ARG A 295 6.76 -12.35 5.79
N HIS A 296 6.73 -11.28 6.58
CA HIS A 296 5.53 -10.49 6.79
C HIS A 296 5.86 -9.01 6.94
N ARG A 297 4.84 -8.16 6.77
CA ARG A 297 4.90 -6.72 6.98
C ARG A 297 3.58 -6.21 7.54
N VAL A 298 3.58 -4.99 8.05
CA VAL A 298 2.35 -4.32 8.49
C VAL A 298 2.19 -3.01 7.73
N VAL A 299 1.01 -2.81 7.18
CA VAL A 299 0.55 -1.59 6.52
C VAL A 299 -0.80 -1.18 7.14
N PRO A 300 -1.32 0.04 6.94
CA PRO A 300 -2.66 0.39 7.37
C PRO A 300 -3.70 -0.65 6.92
N ALA A 301 -4.66 -0.97 7.79
CA ALA A 301 -5.69 -1.93 7.46
C ALA A 301 -6.48 -1.49 6.20
N PRO A 302 -6.85 -2.43 5.34
CA PRO A 302 -7.61 -2.10 4.14
C PRO A 302 -9.03 -1.74 4.60
N GLU A 303 -9.48 -0.54 4.24
CA GLU A 303 -10.80 -0.02 4.61
C GLU A 303 -11.90 -0.70 3.76
N THR A 304 -13.03 -1.12 4.37
CA THR A 304 -14.20 -1.63 3.61
C THR A 304 -14.71 -0.61 2.63
N GLY A 305 -14.64 -0.96 1.35
CA GLY A 305 -15.03 -0.06 0.27
C GLY A 305 -13.95 0.95 -0.12
N SER A 306 -12.70 0.79 0.31
CA SER A 306 -11.61 1.71 -0.05
C SER A 306 -10.99 1.39 -1.40
N VAL A 307 -11.83 1.64 -2.37
CA VAL A 307 -11.49 2.63 -3.36
C VAL A 307 -11.74 3.94 -2.55
N THR A 308 -10.74 4.61 -1.97
CA THR A 308 -10.87 5.89 -1.20
C THR A 308 -11.96 6.81 -1.77
N ALA A 309 -12.99 7.15 -0.99
CA ALA A 309 -13.90 8.21 -1.40
C ALA A 309 -13.09 9.51 -1.63
N ILE A 310 -13.47 10.29 -2.64
CA ILE A 310 -12.66 11.41 -3.15
C ILE A 310 -12.39 12.49 -2.08
N ASP A 311 -13.26 12.58 -1.08
CA ASP A 311 -13.19 13.45 0.09
C ASP A 311 -12.06 13.10 1.06
N HIS A 312 -11.50 11.89 0.99
CA HIS A 312 -10.33 11.48 1.77
C HIS A 312 -8.99 11.68 1.04
N LEU A 313 -9.02 12.04 -0.25
CA LEU A 313 -7.83 12.46 -0.96
C LEU A 313 -7.46 13.90 -0.56
N PRO A 314 -6.17 14.23 -0.38
CA PRO A 314 -5.72 15.57 -0.01
C PRO A 314 -5.79 16.50 -1.23
N ILE A 315 -7.02 16.79 -1.64
CA ILE A 315 -7.38 17.65 -2.77
C ILE A 315 -7.68 19.05 -2.23
N HIS A 316 -7.27 20.08 -2.96
CA HIS A 316 -7.58 21.46 -2.65
C HIS A 316 -9.11 21.65 -2.57
N PRO A 317 -9.68 22.36 -1.57
CA PRO A 317 -11.13 22.44 -1.38
C PRO A 317 -11.93 22.84 -2.63
N GLU A 318 -11.44 23.83 -3.39
CA GLU A 318 -12.06 24.26 -4.66
C GLU A 318 -11.96 23.21 -5.79
N LEU A 319 -10.90 22.41 -5.80
CA LEU A 319 -10.79 21.27 -6.73
C LEU A 319 -11.74 20.15 -6.30
N LEU A 320 -11.80 19.84 -5.01
CA LEU A 320 -12.70 18.81 -4.47
C LEU A 320 -14.15 19.16 -4.81
N LYS A 321 -14.55 20.41 -4.58
CA LYS A 321 -15.87 20.93 -4.99
C LYS A 321 -16.13 20.73 -6.48
N THR A 322 -15.16 21.12 -7.33
CA THR A 322 -15.28 20.97 -8.79
C THR A 322 -15.51 19.52 -9.21
N VAL A 323 -14.82 18.58 -8.58
CA VAL A 323 -14.94 17.16 -8.93
C VAL A 323 -16.21 16.53 -8.36
N LEU A 324 -16.64 16.93 -7.16
CA LEU A 324 -17.94 16.52 -6.59
C LEU A 324 -19.12 16.99 -7.45
N GLU A 325 -19.04 18.20 -8.01
CA GLU A 325 -20.06 18.74 -8.93
C GLU A 325 -20.01 18.11 -10.33
N LYS A 326 -18.87 17.52 -10.72
CA LYS A 326 -18.62 16.99 -12.07
C LYS A 326 -17.97 15.60 -11.99
N PRO A 327 -18.75 14.56 -11.69
CA PRO A 327 -18.25 13.19 -11.53
C PRO A 327 -17.51 12.64 -12.76
N GLU A 328 -17.72 13.21 -13.94
CA GLU A 328 -17.00 12.84 -15.16
C GLU A 328 -15.50 13.21 -15.15
N LEU A 329 -15.04 13.99 -14.16
CA LEU A 329 -13.63 14.38 -14.01
C LEU A 329 -12.82 13.38 -13.18
N TYR A 330 -13.49 12.55 -12.37
CA TYR A 330 -12.89 11.53 -11.54
C TYR A 330 -13.98 10.57 -11.06
N SER A 331 -13.93 9.33 -11.51
CA SER A 331 -14.91 8.31 -11.16
C SER A 331 -14.48 7.44 -9.97
N ALA A 332 -13.27 7.65 -9.46
CA ALA A 332 -12.75 7.00 -8.28
C ALA A 332 -12.72 5.47 -8.45
N THR A 333 -12.31 4.98 -9.63
CA THR A 333 -12.02 3.55 -9.85
C THR A 333 -10.68 3.16 -9.20
N PRO A 334 -10.38 1.85 -9.01
CA PRO A 334 -9.09 1.42 -8.45
C PRO A 334 -7.89 2.00 -9.21
N VAL A 335 -7.92 1.95 -10.55
CA VAL A 335 -6.86 2.52 -11.40
C VAL A 335 -6.74 4.03 -11.23
N GLU A 336 -7.85 4.76 -11.15
CA GLU A 336 -7.82 6.21 -10.95
C GLU A 336 -7.28 6.62 -9.56
N LYS A 337 -7.40 5.75 -8.56
CA LYS A 337 -6.87 5.98 -7.21
C LYS A 337 -5.40 5.67 -7.09
N GLU A 338 -4.97 4.55 -7.64
CA GLU A 338 -3.54 4.25 -7.78
C GLU A 338 -2.86 5.34 -8.61
N ALA A 339 -3.47 5.78 -9.71
CA ALA A 339 -2.97 6.87 -10.51
C ALA A 339 -2.88 8.17 -9.69
N PHE A 340 -3.91 8.51 -8.91
CA PHE A 340 -3.86 9.67 -8.02
C PHE A 340 -2.67 9.59 -7.06
N HIS A 341 -2.44 8.43 -6.45
CA HIS A 341 -1.36 8.21 -5.50
C HIS A 341 0.01 8.35 -6.16
N TYR A 342 0.33 7.51 -7.16
CA TYR A 342 1.66 7.45 -7.76
C TYR A 342 1.99 8.72 -8.55
N VAL A 343 1.03 9.32 -9.25
CA VAL A 343 1.26 10.59 -9.95
C VAL A 343 1.57 11.72 -8.97
N SER A 344 0.88 11.76 -7.82
CA SER A 344 1.15 12.77 -6.78
C SER A 344 2.58 12.69 -6.22
N THR A 345 3.16 11.49 -6.13
CA THR A 345 4.54 11.29 -5.67
C THR A 345 5.60 11.80 -6.67
N GLY A 346 5.23 11.99 -7.94
CA GLY A 346 6.16 12.39 -8.99
C GLY A 346 6.94 11.23 -9.62
N LYS A 347 6.59 9.97 -9.32
CA LYS A 347 7.12 8.80 -10.02
C LYS A 347 6.67 8.79 -11.48
N ASP A 348 7.48 8.23 -12.37
CA ASP A 348 7.04 7.91 -13.72
C ASP A 348 6.00 6.78 -13.67
N VAL A 349 4.92 6.88 -14.46
CA VAL A 349 3.78 5.95 -14.37
C VAL A 349 3.31 5.52 -15.75
N PHE A 350 3.10 4.23 -15.93
CA PHE A 350 2.27 3.66 -16.99
C PHE A 350 0.88 3.37 -16.42
N ILE A 351 -0.16 3.90 -17.07
CA ILE A 351 -1.55 3.73 -16.67
C ILE A 351 -2.29 3.01 -17.80
N ARG A 352 -2.70 1.77 -17.55
CA ARG A 352 -3.65 1.08 -18.42
C ARG A 352 -5.06 1.48 -18.02
N GLN A 353 -5.71 2.23 -18.88
CA GLN A 353 -7.08 2.72 -18.68
C GLN A 353 -7.93 2.37 -19.90
N HIS A 354 -9.26 2.46 -19.88
CA HIS A 354 -10.07 2.32 -21.10
C HIS A 354 -10.26 3.67 -21.82
N ALA A 355 -10.45 3.66 -23.15
CA ALA A 355 -10.49 4.88 -23.97
C ALA A 355 -11.67 5.82 -23.63
N ASP A 356 -12.72 5.26 -23.04
CA ASP A 356 -13.90 5.95 -22.58
C ASP A 356 -13.79 6.48 -21.14
N SER A 357 -12.74 6.12 -20.42
CA SER A 357 -12.55 6.49 -19.01
C SER A 357 -12.26 7.98 -18.81
N SER A 358 -12.43 8.45 -17.56
CA SER A 358 -12.13 9.84 -17.22
C SER A 358 -10.62 10.10 -17.23
N PRO A 359 -10.14 11.29 -17.65
CA PRO A 359 -8.71 11.63 -17.59
C PRO A 359 -8.26 11.96 -16.16
N ALA A 360 -8.53 11.06 -15.22
CA ALA A 360 -8.31 11.20 -13.78
C ALA A 360 -6.86 11.49 -13.41
N TYR A 361 -5.89 11.10 -14.25
CA TYR A 361 -4.48 11.44 -14.12
C TYR A 361 -4.21 12.95 -14.09
N LEU A 362 -5.13 13.78 -14.62
CA LEU A 362 -4.99 15.25 -14.57
C LEU A 362 -5.24 15.82 -13.18
N LEU A 363 -6.10 15.20 -12.38
CA LEU A 363 -6.45 15.68 -11.04
C LEU A 363 -5.23 15.76 -10.10
N PRO A 364 -4.39 14.71 -9.91
CA PRO A 364 -3.20 14.78 -9.06
C PRO A 364 -2.16 15.79 -9.60
N ILE A 365 -2.04 15.95 -10.92
CA ILE A 365 -1.12 16.92 -11.56
C ILE A 365 -1.56 18.35 -11.24
N ILE A 366 -2.84 18.66 -11.47
CA ILE A 366 -3.41 19.98 -11.23
C ILE A 366 -3.43 20.31 -9.73
N GLN A 367 -3.74 19.32 -8.88
CA GLN A 367 -3.65 19.43 -7.43
C GLN A 367 -2.25 19.87 -6.99
N LYS A 368 -1.20 19.23 -7.53
CA LYS A 368 0.19 19.56 -7.23
C LYS A 368 0.59 20.94 -7.76
N MET A 369 0.12 21.29 -8.96
CA MET A 369 0.35 22.60 -9.56
C MET A 369 -0.20 23.73 -8.68
N ILE A 370 -1.45 23.65 -8.25
CA ILE A 370 -2.11 24.67 -7.42
C ILE A 370 -1.50 24.73 -6.01
N SER A 371 -1.29 23.57 -5.38
CA SER A 371 -0.78 23.48 -4.02
C SER A 371 0.65 24.01 -3.87
N SER A 372 1.42 24.09 -4.96
CA SER A 372 2.77 24.68 -4.97
C SER A 372 2.79 26.21 -4.95
N GLN A 373 1.67 26.89 -5.22
CA GLN A 373 1.63 28.34 -5.44
C GLN A 373 0.77 29.13 -4.42
N GLU A 374 -0.12 28.49 -3.66
CA GLU A 374 -0.94 29.16 -2.64
C GLU A 374 -0.32 29.08 -1.23
N ARG A 375 0.52 30.06 -0.87
CA ARG A 375 0.82 30.35 0.54
C ARG A 375 -0.22 31.32 1.10
N ARG A 376 -1.31 30.81 1.71
CA ARG A 376 -2.21 31.64 2.53
C ARG A 376 -2.01 31.33 4.02
N PRO A 377 -1.65 32.31 4.87
CA PRO A 377 -1.75 32.16 6.32
C PRO A 377 -3.24 32.12 6.70
N GLY A 378 -3.69 31.06 7.39
CA GLY A 378 -4.99 31.02 8.06
C GLY A 378 -6.17 30.31 7.37
N SER A 379 -5.95 29.51 6.32
CA SER A 379 -7.01 28.59 5.83
C SER A 379 -6.99 27.28 6.63
N THR A 380 -8.13 26.57 6.68
CA THR A 380 -8.29 25.23 7.28
C THR A 380 -7.39 24.13 6.66
N PHE A 381 -6.56 24.50 5.68
CA PHE A 381 -5.43 23.78 5.12
C PHE A 381 -4.31 23.44 6.15
N VAL A 382 -4.41 23.96 7.38
CA VAL A 382 -3.39 23.85 8.44
C VAL A 382 -3.47 22.55 9.27
N GLN A 383 -4.49 21.69 9.14
CA GLN A 383 -4.43 20.35 9.77
C GLN A 383 -3.52 19.35 9.03
N THR A 384 -3.07 19.70 7.82
CA THR A 384 -2.16 18.93 6.95
C THR A 384 -0.85 19.70 6.67
N ALA A 385 -0.36 20.46 7.66
CA ALA A 385 0.80 21.34 7.51
C ALA A 385 2.13 20.63 7.11
N SER A 386 2.24 19.31 7.32
CA SER A 386 3.37 18.49 6.87
C SER A 386 3.37 18.27 5.35
N PHE A 387 2.22 17.86 4.79
CA PHE A 387 2.06 17.57 3.37
C PHE A 387 2.12 18.83 2.50
N ALA A 388 1.54 19.93 2.97
CA ALA A 388 1.67 21.23 2.31
C ALA A 388 3.15 21.67 2.24
N LYS A 389 3.98 21.38 3.26
CA LYS A 389 5.42 21.64 3.23
C LYS A 389 6.20 20.70 2.29
N HIS A 390 5.73 19.46 2.08
CA HIS A 390 6.37 18.48 1.18
C HIS A 390 5.97 18.72 -0.30
N ILE A 391 4.70 19.04 -0.57
CA ILE A 391 4.25 19.51 -1.90
C ILE A 391 4.85 20.89 -2.23
N ALA A 392 4.88 21.83 -1.27
CA ALA A 392 5.34 23.20 -1.52
C ALA A 392 6.86 23.39 -1.57
N LYS A 393 7.67 22.32 -1.40
CA LYS A 393 9.14 22.44 -1.46
C LYS A 393 9.73 22.35 -2.86
N ILE A 394 8.93 22.14 -3.90
CA ILE A 394 9.40 21.87 -5.25
C ILE A 394 8.52 22.64 -6.26
N ARG A 395 9.13 23.22 -7.31
CA ARG A 395 8.40 23.85 -8.42
C ARG A 395 7.36 22.86 -8.98
N PRO A 396 6.26 23.32 -9.59
CA PRO A 396 5.36 22.42 -10.30
C PRO A 396 6.15 21.56 -11.30
N LEU A 397 6.03 20.23 -11.19
CA LEU A 397 6.63 19.25 -12.09
C LEU A 397 6.32 19.65 -13.53
N SER A 398 7.31 19.52 -14.41
CA SER A 398 7.04 19.46 -15.85
C SER A 398 6.60 18.03 -16.16
N VAL A 399 5.32 17.83 -16.46
CA VAL A 399 4.76 16.52 -16.77
C VAL A 399 4.56 16.37 -18.28
N LEU A 400 5.07 15.30 -18.87
CA LEU A 400 4.76 14.90 -20.25
C LEU A 400 3.89 13.65 -20.22
N ILE A 401 2.68 13.77 -20.80
CA ILE A 401 1.72 12.67 -20.90
C ILE A 401 1.60 12.26 -22.36
N LEU A 402 1.90 10.99 -22.67
CA LEU A 402 1.60 10.39 -23.96
C LEU A 402 0.36 9.52 -23.85
N SER A 403 -0.64 9.81 -24.68
CA SER A 403 -1.88 9.03 -24.73
C SER A 403 -2.04 8.43 -26.13
N PRO A 404 -1.62 7.16 -26.34
CA PRO A 404 -1.63 6.52 -27.64
C PRO A 404 -3.00 5.89 -27.93
N TRP A 405 -4.03 6.72 -27.99
CA TRP A 405 -5.36 6.38 -28.52
C TRP A 405 -6.12 7.63 -28.95
N SER A 406 -7.16 7.46 -29.78
CA SER A 406 -8.06 8.56 -30.11
C SER A 406 -9.03 8.83 -28.97
N LEU A 407 -8.82 9.93 -28.23
CA LEU A 407 -9.86 10.48 -27.37
C LEU A 407 -10.84 11.25 -28.26
N ASP A 408 -11.96 10.60 -28.61
CA ASP A 408 -13.04 11.26 -29.32
C ASP A 408 -13.47 12.50 -28.50
N LYS A 409 -13.22 13.69 -29.06
CA LYS A 409 -13.47 15.03 -28.49
C LYS A 409 -12.55 15.48 -27.35
N VAL A 410 -11.28 15.83 -27.60
CA VAL A 410 -10.51 16.87 -26.85
C VAL A 410 -10.66 16.77 -25.30
N ARG A 411 -10.74 15.54 -24.77
CA ARG A 411 -11.31 15.29 -23.43
C ARG A 411 -10.39 15.81 -22.34
N SER A 412 -9.08 15.62 -22.49
CA SER A 412 -8.09 16.08 -21.51
C SER A 412 -8.08 17.60 -21.39
N PHE A 413 -8.28 18.32 -22.50
CA PHE A 413 -8.36 19.78 -22.49
C PHE A 413 -9.59 20.27 -21.74
N TYR A 414 -10.77 19.70 -22.01
CA TYR A 414 -11.99 20.10 -21.30
C TYR A 414 -11.92 19.72 -19.82
N ALA A 415 -11.36 18.56 -19.48
CA ALA A 415 -11.16 18.15 -18.10
C ALA A 415 -10.21 19.11 -17.36
N ALA A 416 -9.03 19.39 -17.93
CA ALA A 416 -8.08 20.35 -17.36
C ALA A 416 -8.69 21.75 -17.21
N LYS A 417 -9.43 22.24 -18.22
CA LYS A 417 -10.11 23.54 -18.18
C LYS A 417 -11.21 23.57 -17.11
N LYS A 418 -11.96 22.48 -16.93
CA LYS A 418 -12.97 22.35 -15.87
C LYS A 418 -12.33 22.33 -14.48
N LEU A 419 -11.28 21.53 -14.27
CA LEU A 419 -10.54 21.45 -13.01
C LEU A 419 -9.94 22.81 -12.63
N LEU A 420 -9.47 23.59 -13.59
CA LEU A 420 -8.90 24.93 -13.37
C LEU A 420 -9.92 26.07 -13.39
N SER A 421 -11.22 25.79 -13.51
CA SER A 421 -12.25 26.84 -13.67
C SER A 421 -12.33 27.81 -12.48
N ASN A 422 -12.03 27.32 -11.26
CA ASN A 422 -11.98 28.14 -10.04
C ASN A 422 -10.60 28.77 -9.79
N PHE A 423 -9.64 28.62 -10.71
CA PHE A 423 -8.26 29.07 -10.56
C PHE A 423 -7.83 29.98 -11.73
N PRO A 424 -8.30 31.25 -11.78
CA PRO A 424 -8.16 32.13 -12.94
C PRO A 424 -6.71 32.51 -13.29
N LYS A 425 -5.76 32.26 -12.38
CA LYS A 425 -4.32 32.48 -12.61
C LYS A 425 -3.69 31.41 -13.51
N HIS A 426 -4.31 30.23 -13.61
CA HIS A 426 -3.79 29.13 -14.41
C HIS A 426 -4.50 29.06 -15.76
N ARG A 427 -3.73 28.83 -16.83
CA ARG A 427 -4.26 28.78 -18.20
C ARG A 427 -4.08 27.42 -18.84
N THR A 428 -5.18 26.83 -19.29
CA THR A 428 -5.18 25.67 -20.19
C THR A 428 -5.22 26.13 -21.64
N ARG A 429 -4.35 25.59 -22.50
CA ARG A 429 -4.30 25.85 -23.94
C ARG A 429 -4.39 24.56 -24.75
N ALA A 430 -4.86 24.70 -25.99
CA ALA A 430 -5.05 23.62 -26.93
C ALA A 430 -4.23 23.88 -28.20
N ALA A 431 -3.61 22.84 -28.75
CA ALA A 431 -2.92 22.88 -30.03
C ALA A 431 -3.26 21.62 -30.85
N PHE A 432 -4.37 21.68 -31.58
CA PHE A 432 -4.89 20.57 -32.38
C PHE A 432 -4.74 20.84 -33.88
N SER A 433 -4.82 19.80 -34.71
CA SER A 433 -4.68 19.94 -36.17
C SER A 433 -5.69 20.91 -36.81
N GLN A 434 -6.86 21.10 -36.18
CA GLN A 434 -7.91 22.00 -36.64
C GLN A 434 -7.71 23.46 -36.22
N THR A 435 -6.81 23.74 -35.28
CA THR A 435 -6.48 25.12 -34.88
C THR A 435 -5.48 25.74 -35.86
N ASN A 436 -5.72 27.00 -36.23
CA ASN A 436 -4.75 27.78 -36.99
C ASN A 436 -3.45 27.93 -36.19
N LEU A 437 -2.30 27.68 -36.84
CA LEU A 437 -0.96 27.73 -36.24
C LEU A 437 -0.69 29.07 -35.55
N SER A 438 -1.00 30.19 -36.21
CA SER A 438 -0.80 31.53 -35.66
C SER A 438 -1.70 31.78 -34.44
N ALA A 439 -2.93 31.25 -34.44
CA ALA A 439 -3.84 31.38 -33.31
C ALA A 439 -3.37 30.54 -32.10
N ALA A 440 -2.91 29.31 -32.33
CA ALA A 440 -2.32 28.46 -31.28
C ALA A 440 -1.05 29.10 -30.69
N GLN A 441 -0.17 29.64 -31.55
CA GLN A 441 1.01 30.40 -31.14
C GLN A 441 0.63 31.56 -30.21
N TYR A 442 -0.27 32.44 -30.66
CA TYR A 442 -0.67 33.63 -29.90
C TYR A 442 -1.24 33.24 -28.52
N SER A 443 -2.10 32.22 -28.51
CA SER A 443 -2.73 31.72 -27.29
C SER A 443 -1.71 31.19 -26.27
N ILE A 444 -0.66 30.51 -26.72
CA ILE A 444 0.42 30.00 -25.85
C ILE A 444 1.28 31.15 -25.32
N LEU A 445 1.59 32.15 -26.15
CA LEU A 445 2.41 33.30 -25.76
C LEU A 445 1.75 34.17 -24.66
N GLU A 446 0.43 34.31 -24.70
CA GLU A 446 -0.38 34.99 -23.66
C GLU A 446 -0.32 34.30 -22.28
N GLY A 447 0.07 33.03 -22.25
CA GLY A 447 0.27 32.24 -21.03
C GLY A 447 -0.35 30.85 -21.12
N CYS A 448 0.41 29.86 -20.66
CA CYS A 448 0.03 28.45 -20.71
C CYS A 448 0.68 27.71 -19.53
N ASP A 449 -0.14 27.09 -18.69
CA ASP A 449 0.30 26.21 -17.60
C ASP A 449 0.04 24.74 -17.94
N VAL A 450 -1.07 24.46 -18.62
CA VAL A 450 -1.41 23.12 -19.13
C VAL A 450 -1.65 23.21 -20.62
N LEU A 451 -0.85 22.51 -21.41
CA LEU A 451 -0.99 22.40 -22.86
C LEU A 451 -1.52 21.02 -23.21
N VAL A 452 -2.59 20.96 -24.01
CA VAL A 452 -3.07 19.71 -24.62
C VAL A 452 -2.92 19.84 -26.13
N ALA A 453 -2.17 18.93 -26.76
CA ALA A 453 -1.79 19.05 -28.15
C ALA A 453 -1.85 17.71 -28.90
N LYS A 454 -2.01 17.76 -30.23
CA LYS A 454 -1.69 16.61 -31.10
C LYS A 454 -0.21 16.68 -31.51
N PRO A 455 0.48 15.54 -31.68
CA PRO A 455 1.91 15.51 -32.02
C PRO A 455 2.28 16.41 -33.20
N GLY A 456 1.56 16.30 -34.32
CA GLY A 456 1.85 17.06 -35.53
C GLY A 456 1.76 18.59 -35.33
N MET A 457 0.72 19.08 -34.65
CA MET A 457 0.57 20.52 -34.40
C MET A 457 1.65 21.04 -33.42
N LEU A 458 2.03 20.22 -32.44
CA LEU A 458 3.09 20.56 -31.50
C LEU A 458 4.46 20.70 -32.21
N ILE A 459 4.77 19.80 -33.14
CA ILE A 459 5.99 19.89 -33.97
C ILE A 459 5.97 21.16 -34.82
N ARG A 460 4.85 21.46 -35.47
CA ARG A 460 4.69 22.69 -36.25
C ARG A 460 4.88 23.94 -35.39
N LEU A 461 4.34 23.96 -34.17
CA LEU A 461 4.57 25.06 -33.23
C LEU A 461 6.04 25.24 -32.84
N MET A 462 6.80 24.15 -32.72
CA MET A 462 8.23 24.20 -32.36
C MET A 462 9.14 24.56 -33.54
N ASN A 463 8.70 24.33 -34.78
CA ASN A 463 9.54 24.40 -35.98
C ASN A 463 9.11 25.48 -36.99
N GLU A 464 7.80 25.64 -37.20
CA GLU A 464 7.22 26.45 -38.28
C GLU A 464 6.61 27.77 -37.78
N ALA A 465 6.36 27.91 -36.48
CA ALA A 465 5.77 29.10 -35.88
C ALA A 465 6.64 30.37 -36.13
N ASP A 466 6.00 31.50 -36.44
CA ASP A 466 6.66 32.79 -36.66
C ASP A 466 7.55 33.16 -35.46
N GLN A 467 7.05 32.89 -34.24
CA GLN A 467 7.75 33.12 -32.97
C GLN A 467 8.20 31.80 -32.32
N ARG A 468 8.72 30.86 -33.12
CA ARG A 468 9.14 29.52 -32.63
C ARG A 468 10.13 29.56 -31.47
N VAL A 469 11.03 30.56 -31.43
CA VAL A 469 12.02 30.71 -30.34
C VAL A 469 11.32 31.05 -29.03
N GLU A 470 10.38 32.00 -29.06
CA GLU A 470 9.57 32.39 -27.93
C GLU A 470 8.61 31.27 -27.51
N ILE A 471 8.07 30.50 -28.46
CA ILE A 471 7.24 29.33 -28.17
C ILE A 471 8.04 28.26 -27.42
N ARG A 472 9.22 27.87 -27.92
CA ARG A 472 10.10 26.93 -27.21
C ARG A 472 10.41 27.42 -25.79
N ARG A 473 10.72 28.71 -25.67
CA ARG A 473 10.94 29.36 -24.37
C ARG A 473 9.71 29.29 -23.45
N LYS A 474 8.50 29.42 -23.98
CA LYS A 474 7.26 29.31 -23.20
C LYS A 474 6.99 27.86 -22.79
N LEU A 475 7.24 26.89 -23.66
CA LEU A 475 7.09 25.46 -23.39
C LEU A 475 8.01 24.97 -22.25
N GLU A 476 9.16 25.61 -22.03
CA GLU A 476 10.00 25.39 -20.84
C GLU A 476 9.26 25.66 -19.52
N GLY A 477 8.34 26.62 -19.53
CA GLY A 477 7.60 27.07 -18.35
C GLY A 477 6.29 26.33 -18.11
N VAL A 478 5.78 25.61 -19.10
CA VAL A 478 4.53 24.84 -19.05
C VAL A 478 4.66 23.71 -18.02
N LYS A 479 3.62 23.50 -17.22
CA LYS A 479 3.62 22.55 -16.10
C LYS A 479 3.17 21.17 -16.53
N ALA A 480 2.20 21.08 -17.43
CA ALA A 480 1.78 19.80 -17.99
C ALA A 480 1.60 19.92 -19.49
N VAL A 481 2.19 19.00 -20.24
CA VAL A 481 1.96 18.83 -21.67
C VAL A 481 1.33 17.45 -21.88
N VAL A 482 0.11 17.45 -22.40
CA VAL A 482 -0.62 16.24 -22.78
C VAL A 482 -0.59 16.12 -24.29
N VAL A 483 0.06 15.07 -24.78
CA VAL A 483 0.11 14.73 -26.20
C VAL A 483 -0.92 13.63 -26.46
N GLU A 484 -2.07 14.02 -27.01
CA GLU A 484 -3.16 13.11 -27.35
C GLU A 484 -2.96 12.48 -28.73
N ASP A 485 -3.54 11.30 -28.97
CA ASP A 485 -3.46 10.53 -30.22
C ASP A 485 -2.00 10.25 -30.66
N ALA A 486 -1.14 9.93 -29.70
CA ALA A 486 0.21 9.47 -30.01
C ALA A 486 0.20 8.12 -30.76
N ASP A 487 -0.94 7.41 -30.79
CA ASP A 487 -1.12 6.13 -31.49
C ASP A 487 -0.98 6.24 -33.00
N VAL A 488 -1.36 7.37 -33.59
CA VAL A 488 -1.16 7.58 -35.03
C VAL A 488 0.33 7.45 -35.36
N PHE A 489 1.21 7.95 -34.49
CA PHE A 489 2.65 7.92 -34.70
C PHE A 489 3.24 6.54 -34.38
N VAL A 490 2.74 5.87 -33.34
CA VAL A 490 3.13 4.49 -33.00
C VAL A 490 2.68 3.49 -34.08
N ARG A 491 1.46 3.61 -34.62
CA ARG A 491 0.92 2.73 -35.67
C ARG A 491 1.51 2.98 -37.05
N LEU A 492 1.89 4.23 -37.37
CA LEU A 492 2.50 4.59 -38.65
C LEU A 492 4.04 4.48 -38.66
N ARG A 493 4.66 3.97 -37.58
CA ARG A 493 6.12 3.92 -37.38
C ARG A 493 6.82 5.29 -37.44
N CYS A 494 6.10 6.36 -37.09
CA CYS A 494 6.65 7.71 -36.94
C CYS A 494 7.24 7.91 -35.53
N MET A 495 8.11 6.99 -35.11
CA MET A 495 8.84 7.08 -33.84
C MET A 495 9.79 8.29 -33.78
N PRO A 496 10.51 8.69 -34.86
CA PRO A 496 11.42 9.83 -34.82
C PRO A 496 10.76 11.14 -34.37
N GLU A 497 9.52 11.38 -34.79
CA GLU A 497 8.76 12.60 -34.45
C GLU A 497 8.30 12.60 -32.99
N LEU A 498 7.94 11.45 -32.44
CA LEU A 498 7.64 11.32 -31.00
C LEU A 498 8.90 11.48 -30.16
N HIS A 499 10.01 10.84 -30.55
CA HIS A 499 11.31 11.04 -29.90
C HIS A 499 11.74 12.48 -29.95
N TYR A 500 11.47 13.18 -31.06
CA TYR A 500 11.72 14.61 -31.18
C TYR A 500 10.94 15.42 -30.13
N ILE A 501 9.62 15.15 -29.97
CA ILE A 501 8.79 15.80 -28.94
C ILE A 501 9.31 15.49 -27.53
N ILE A 502 9.59 14.23 -27.23
CA ILE A 502 10.09 13.79 -25.91
C ILE A 502 11.40 14.52 -25.59
N LYS A 503 12.33 14.56 -26.55
CA LYS A 503 13.61 15.24 -26.41
C LYS A 503 13.44 16.74 -26.15
N GLU A 504 12.67 17.44 -26.98
CA GLU A 504 12.49 18.89 -26.85
C GLU A 504 11.80 19.29 -25.54
N LEU A 505 10.85 18.48 -25.05
CA LEU A 505 10.11 18.80 -23.83
C LEU A 505 10.78 18.33 -22.54
N SER A 506 11.60 17.28 -22.60
CA SER A 506 12.30 16.75 -21.41
C SER A 506 13.60 17.49 -21.09
N LEU A 507 14.17 18.22 -22.04
CA LEU A 507 15.43 18.94 -21.87
C LEU A 507 15.22 20.40 -21.45
N ASN A 508 16.26 20.97 -20.85
CA ASN A 508 16.40 22.40 -20.57
C ASN A 508 17.30 23.08 -21.64
N ARG A 509 17.55 24.39 -21.52
CA ARG A 509 18.37 25.16 -22.48
C ARG A 509 19.81 24.69 -22.63
N ASN A 510 20.34 24.02 -21.62
CA ASN A 510 21.70 23.50 -21.64
C ASN A 510 21.77 22.10 -22.27
N GLY A 511 20.62 21.53 -22.67
CA GLY A 511 20.52 20.17 -23.19
C GLY A 511 20.44 19.09 -22.12
N ASP A 512 20.32 19.46 -20.84
CA ASP A 512 20.19 18.51 -19.74
C ASP A 512 18.72 18.18 -19.45
N ARG A 513 18.44 16.96 -18.99
CA ARG A 513 17.10 16.57 -18.53
C ARG A 513 16.69 17.46 -17.36
N ARG A 514 15.45 17.97 -17.39
CA ARG A 514 14.94 18.82 -16.32
C ARG A 514 14.94 18.04 -14.99
N SER A 515 15.46 18.64 -13.93
CA SER A 515 15.61 18.00 -12.61
C SER A 515 14.28 17.62 -11.94
N GLN A 516 13.15 18.16 -12.41
CA GLN A 516 11.80 17.91 -11.90
C GLN A 516 10.86 17.63 -13.08
N PHE A 517 11.18 16.58 -13.83
CA PHE A 517 10.40 16.08 -14.95
C PHE A 517 9.76 14.74 -14.58
N GLN A 518 8.48 14.59 -14.87
CA GLN A 518 7.75 13.34 -14.71
C GLN A 518 7.17 12.93 -16.06
N SER A 519 7.34 11.66 -16.39
CA SER A 519 6.80 11.05 -17.60
C SER A 519 5.59 10.17 -17.24
N ILE A 520 4.51 10.29 -18.00
CA ILE A 520 3.32 9.44 -17.85
C ILE A 520 2.90 8.89 -19.22
N ILE A 521 2.61 7.60 -19.28
CA ILE A 521 1.97 6.98 -20.45
C ILE A 521 0.58 6.50 -20.03
N VAL A 522 -0.44 6.82 -20.81
CA VAL A 522 -1.83 6.39 -20.56
C VAL A 522 -2.35 5.65 -21.78
N SER A 523 -2.56 4.34 -21.69
CA SER A 523 -2.90 3.47 -22.84
C SER A 523 -4.09 2.53 -22.59
N ALA A 524 -4.82 2.16 -23.66
CA ALA A 524 -5.82 1.07 -23.68
C ALA A 524 -5.20 -0.32 -23.61
N THR A 525 -4.02 -0.41 -24.22
CA THR A 525 -3.38 -1.69 -24.47
C THR A 525 -2.45 -2.01 -23.33
N SER A 526 -2.00 -3.27 -23.29
CA SER A 526 -1.01 -3.69 -22.31
C SER A 526 0.32 -3.00 -22.63
N LEU A 527 1.25 -3.08 -21.68
CA LEU A 527 2.64 -2.68 -21.88
C LEU A 527 3.37 -3.73 -22.74
N ASP A 528 2.95 -3.85 -24.00
CA ASP A 528 3.50 -4.79 -24.97
C ASP A 528 3.76 -4.15 -26.33
N GLY A 529 4.63 -4.79 -27.11
CA GLY A 529 4.99 -4.36 -28.46
C GLY A 529 5.43 -2.89 -28.54
N PRO A 530 4.85 -2.08 -29.43
CA PRO A 530 5.24 -0.67 -29.61
C PRO A 530 5.01 0.23 -28.39
N ILE A 531 4.08 -0.13 -27.50
CA ILE A 531 3.83 0.63 -26.27
C ILE A 531 4.93 0.39 -25.24
N LYS A 532 5.48 -0.84 -25.22
CA LYS A 532 6.64 -1.16 -24.41
C LYS A 532 7.89 -0.39 -24.87
N GLU A 533 8.14 -0.34 -26.18
CA GLU A 533 9.23 0.46 -26.75
C GLU A 533 9.12 1.93 -26.34
N LEU A 534 7.91 2.50 -26.43
CA LEU A 534 7.65 3.87 -25.98
C LEU A 534 7.87 4.07 -24.46
N ALA A 535 7.50 3.09 -23.65
CA ALA A 535 7.72 3.11 -22.21
C ALA A 535 9.20 3.03 -21.86
N ASP A 536 9.96 2.18 -22.53
CA ASP A 536 11.40 2.03 -22.34
C ASP A 536 12.16 3.34 -22.67
N ASP A 537 11.67 4.10 -23.66
CA ASP A 537 12.26 5.38 -24.06
C ASP A 537 11.86 6.56 -23.16
N LEU A 538 10.62 6.58 -22.65
CA LEU A 538 10.04 7.73 -21.96
C LEU A 538 10.05 7.60 -20.43
N LEU A 539 9.84 6.40 -19.90
CA LEU A 539 9.72 6.14 -18.46
C LEU A 539 11.06 5.69 -17.88
N SER A 540 11.32 6.03 -16.61
CA SER A 540 12.49 5.52 -15.89
C SER A 540 12.38 4.00 -15.60
N PRO A 541 13.51 3.29 -15.38
CA PRO A 541 13.50 1.85 -15.10
C PRO A 541 12.70 1.41 -13.87
N GLY A 542 12.44 2.32 -12.92
CA GLY A 542 11.64 2.07 -11.72
C GLY A 542 10.22 2.66 -11.78
N HIS A 543 9.69 2.88 -12.98
CA HIS A 543 8.33 3.38 -13.17
C HIS A 543 7.28 2.42 -12.60
N VAL A 544 6.12 2.97 -12.25
CA VAL A 544 5.00 2.18 -11.72
C VAL A 544 4.06 1.80 -12.85
N CYS A 545 3.62 0.54 -12.89
CA CYS A 545 2.62 0.05 -13.82
C CYS A 545 1.29 -0.14 -13.09
N ILE A 546 0.23 0.52 -13.58
CA ILE A 546 -1.11 0.46 -13.01
C ILE A 546 -2.02 -0.21 -14.05
N GLU A 547 -2.49 -1.43 -13.77
CA GLU A 547 -3.37 -2.19 -14.66
C GLU A 547 -4.69 -2.62 -14.00
N GLU A 548 -5.80 -2.52 -14.73
CA GLU A 548 -7.07 -3.12 -14.28
C GLU A 548 -6.95 -4.66 -14.26
N PRO A 549 -7.41 -5.35 -13.19
CA PRO A 549 -7.49 -6.80 -13.17
C PRO A 549 -8.37 -7.30 -14.32
N ARG A 550 -7.90 -8.26 -15.13
CA ARG A 550 -8.73 -8.90 -16.15
C ARG A 550 -9.99 -9.48 -15.48
N LYS A 551 -11.18 -9.01 -15.87
CA LYS A 551 -12.43 -9.71 -15.54
C LYS A 551 -12.27 -11.17 -15.99
N MET A 552 -12.28 -12.11 -15.04
CA MET A 552 -12.40 -13.53 -15.37
C MET A 552 -13.64 -13.68 -16.24
N ARG A 553 -13.46 -14.03 -17.52
CA ARG A 553 -14.57 -14.51 -18.34
C ARG A 553 -15.08 -15.76 -17.64
N THR A 554 -16.22 -15.63 -16.96
CA THR A 554 -17.02 -16.78 -16.59
C THR A 554 -17.28 -17.55 -17.89
N LYS A 555 -16.62 -18.70 -18.04
CA LYS A 555 -16.95 -19.64 -19.10
C LYS A 555 -18.37 -20.10 -18.80
N HIS A 556 -19.37 -19.46 -19.41
CA HIS A 556 -20.69 -20.07 -19.50
C HIS A 556 -20.52 -21.37 -20.29
N PRO A 557 -20.87 -22.53 -19.71
CA PRO A 557 -20.86 -23.77 -20.45
C PRO A 557 -21.82 -23.61 -21.63
N ARG A 558 -21.33 -23.90 -22.84
CA ARG A 558 -22.17 -23.93 -24.04
C ARG A 558 -23.37 -24.85 -23.78
N PRO A 559 -24.61 -24.44 -24.10
CA PRO A 559 -25.75 -25.33 -23.96
C PRO A 559 -25.54 -26.54 -24.88
N GLN A 560 -25.59 -27.74 -24.29
CA GLN A 560 -25.61 -28.99 -25.03
C GLN A 560 -26.87 -28.99 -25.90
N ASN A 561 -26.66 -28.98 -27.21
CA ASN A 561 -27.71 -29.07 -28.21
C ASN A 561 -28.28 -30.51 -28.18
N LYS A 562 -29.33 -30.74 -27.39
CA LYS A 562 -30.12 -31.97 -27.44
C LYS A 562 -31.16 -31.86 -28.57
N GLY A 563 -30.94 -32.62 -29.63
CA GLY A 563 -32.00 -33.28 -30.39
C GLY A 563 -32.51 -32.59 -31.65
N LYS A 564 -32.19 -33.18 -32.81
CA LYS A 564 -33.20 -33.74 -33.72
C LYS A 564 -32.50 -34.64 -34.74
N LYS A 565 -32.61 -35.96 -34.52
CA LYS A 565 -32.52 -36.95 -35.60
C LYS A 565 -33.79 -36.78 -36.44
N LEU A 566 -33.64 -36.28 -37.66
CA LEU A 566 -34.65 -36.43 -38.71
C LEU A 566 -34.58 -37.88 -39.19
N GLY A 567 -35.68 -38.60 -39.04
CA GLY A 567 -35.89 -39.86 -39.75
C GLY A 567 -36.40 -39.54 -41.14
N ASP A 568 -35.64 -39.94 -42.16
CA ASP A 568 -36.14 -40.04 -43.52
C ASP A 568 -36.71 -41.44 -43.73
N GLY A 569 -37.98 -41.48 -44.14
CA GLY A 569 -38.69 -42.69 -44.51
C GLY A 569 -39.83 -42.36 -45.46
N SER A 570 -39.69 -42.86 -46.69
CA SER A 570 -40.63 -42.92 -47.83
C SER A 570 -40.89 -41.61 -48.60
N GLY A 571 -40.90 -41.58 -49.93
CA GLY A 571 -40.75 -42.62 -50.94
C GLY A 571 -41.30 -42.12 -52.27
N SER A 572 -40.60 -42.42 -53.37
CA SER A 572 -41.08 -42.62 -54.75
C SER A 572 -39.88 -42.76 -55.67
#